data_AF-A0A9E6VN36-F1
#
_entry.id   AF-A0A9E6VN36-F1
#
_cell.length_a   1.000
_cell.length_b   1.000
_cell.length_c   1.000
_cell.angle_alpha   90.00
_cell.angle_beta   90.00
_cell.angle_gamma   90.00
#
_symmetry.space_group_name_H-M   'P 1'
#
loop_
_entity.id
_entity.type
_entity.pdbx_description
1 polymer ?
#
loop_
_entity_poly.entity_id
_entity_poly.type
_entity_poly.pdbx_seq_one_letter_code
_entity_poly.pdbx_strand_id
1 'polypeptide(L)'
;MKFLFVAALIVSTTLANAQSMSPDELKSVMAALINSNGYLCAEVTDIRPLRIDKRFEVTCIEYRGGSGIVRYIFNGEDGSAFPAGN
;
A
#
# COMPACT_ATOMS: atom_id res chain seq x y z
N MET A 1 3.51 60.83 -8.75
CA MET A 1 2.55 59.71 -8.92
C MET A 1 3.02 58.80 -10.05
N LYS A 2 3.50 57.59 -9.72
CA LYS A 2 3.49 56.45 -10.65
C LYS A 2 3.60 55.18 -9.81
N PHE A 3 2.43 54.62 -9.48
CA PHE A 3 2.32 53.27 -8.93
C PHE A 3 2.80 52.29 -10.00
N LEU A 4 3.76 51.43 -9.66
CA LEU A 4 3.87 50.14 -10.32
C LEU A 4 4.13 49.06 -9.26
N PHE A 5 3.09 48.26 -9.05
CA PHE A 5 3.12 46.97 -8.39
C PHE A 5 4.14 46.06 -9.06
N VAL A 6 4.97 45.36 -8.28
CA VAL A 6 5.17 43.91 -8.43
C VAL A 6 5.43 43.34 -7.04
N ALA A 7 4.37 42.83 -6.41
CA ALA A 7 4.51 41.84 -5.36
C ALA A 7 5.05 40.56 -6.01
N ALA A 8 6.37 40.36 -5.96
CA ALA A 8 6.98 39.11 -6.36
C ALA A 8 6.68 38.07 -5.28
N LEU A 9 5.57 37.38 -5.55
CA LEU A 9 5.03 36.20 -4.89
C LEU A 9 6.16 35.24 -4.48
N ILE A 10 6.28 35.02 -3.17
CA ILE A 10 7.10 33.97 -2.58
C ILE A 10 6.41 32.64 -2.93
N VAL A 11 6.69 32.07 -4.09
CA VAL A 11 6.25 30.71 -4.41
C VAL A 11 7.29 29.77 -3.83
N SER A 12 7.06 29.43 -2.55
CA SER A 12 7.76 28.37 -1.85
C SER A 12 7.75 27.09 -2.69
N THR A 13 8.94 26.60 -3.03
CA THR A 13 9.17 25.29 -3.63
C THR A 13 8.88 24.20 -2.59
N THR A 14 7.61 23.84 -2.40
CA THR A 14 7.22 22.65 -1.62
C THR A 14 6.95 21.49 -2.57
N LEU A 15 7.98 21.07 -3.31
CA LEU A 15 7.96 19.82 -4.08
C LEU A 15 8.91 18.83 -3.42
N ALA A 16 8.43 17.59 -3.27
CA ALA A 16 9.13 16.38 -2.82
C ALA A 16 9.12 16.10 -1.30
N ASN A 17 7.94 15.83 -0.75
CA ASN A 17 7.82 14.80 0.29
C ASN A 17 7.37 13.49 -0.39
N ALA A 18 8.31 12.77 -1.00
CA ALA A 18 8.11 11.34 -1.25
C ALA A 18 8.16 10.66 0.13
N GLN A 19 7.03 10.59 0.82
CA GLN A 19 6.95 9.96 2.14
C GLN A 19 7.23 8.47 1.94
N SER A 20 8.38 8.01 2.41
CA SER A 20 8.68 6.59 2.51
C SER A 20 7.71 5.95 3.50
N MET A 21 6.92 5.00 3.04
CA MET A 21 6.02 4.23 3.91
C MET A 21 6.84 3.29 4.80
N SER A 22 6.49 3.21 6.08
CA SER A 22 7.07 2.23 7.00
C SER A 22 6.60 0.80 6.65
N PRO A 23 7.33 -0.25 7.06
CA PRO A 23 6.90 -1.63 6.83
C PRO A 23 5.51 -1.95 7.44
N ASP A 24 5.18 -1.36 8.58
CA ASP A 24 3.90 -1.61 9.27
C ASP A 24 2.73 -0.89 8.58
N GLU A 25 2.96 0.31 8.06
CA GLU A 25 2.00 1.00 7.20
C GLU A 25 1.75 0.22 5.91
N LEU A 26 2.82 -0.31 5.29
CA LEU A 26 2.70 -1.14 4.08
C LEU A 26 1.85 -2.39 4.34
N LYS A 27 2.11 -3.09 5.46
CA LYS A 27 1.31 -4.24 5.89
C LYS A 27 -0.15 -3.88 6.11
N SER A 28 -0.41 -2.72 6.73
CA SER A 28 -1.78 -2.24 6.99
C SER A 28 -2.52 -1.90 5.71
N VAL A 29 -1.85 -1.23 4.76
CA VAL A 29 -2.41 -0.92 3.43
C VAL A 29 -2.67 -2.21 2.65
N MET A 30 -1.74 -3.16 2.66
CA MET A 30 -1.93 -4.45 1.98
C MET A 30 -3.12 -5.23 2.56
N ALA A 31 -3.27 -5.27 3.88
CA ALA A 31 -4.44 -5.89 4.52
C ALA A 31 -5.74 -5.24 4.03
N ALA A 32 -5.79 -3.91 3.98
CA ALA A 32 -6.95 -3.16 3.51
C ALA A 32 -7.30 -3.49 2.04
N LEU A 33 -6.29 -3.58 1.17
CA LEU A 33 -6.47 -3.91 -0.24
C LEU A 33 -6.94 -5.35 -0.46
N ILE A 34 -6.41 -6.31 0.31
CA ILE A 34 -6.87 -7.70 0.27
C ILE A 34 -8.33 -7.78 0.74
N ASN A 35 -8.66 -7.09 1.84
CA ASN A 35 -10.03 -7.04 2.35
C ASN A 35 -11.00 -6.37 1.37
N SER A 36 -10.58 -5.32 0.65
CA SER A 36 -11.41 -4.67 -0.37
C SER A 36 -11.69 -5.56 -1.59
N ASN A 37 -10.87 -6.59 -1.82
CA ASN A 37 -11.10 -7.63 -2.82
C ASN A 37 -12.06 -8.74 -2.32
N GLY A 38 -12.62 -8.63 -1.12
CA GLY A 38 -13.58 -9.58 -0.55
C GLY A 38 -12.96 -10.76 0.21
N TYR A 39 -11.67 -10.70 0.51
CA TYR A 39 -10.96 -11.71 1.30
C TYR A 39 -10.83 -11.30 2.76
N LEU A 40 -10.37 -12.23 3.59
CA LEU A 40 -10.13 -11.99 5.01
C LEU A 40 -8.62 -11.95 5.29
N CYS A 41 -8.18 -10.80 5.77
CA CYS A 41 -6.82 -10.56 6.20
C CYS A 41 -6.79 -9.60 7.40
N ALA A 42 -6.66 -10.16 8.60
CA ALA A 42 -6.61 -9.41 9.85
C ALA A 42 -5.22 -8.84 10.14
N GLU A 43 -4.15 -9.60 9.84
CA GLU A 43 -2.77 -9.20 10.09
C GLU A 43 -1.83 -9.76 9.03
N VAL A 44 -1.15 -8.89 8.28
CA VAL A 44 -0.11 -9.31 7.33
C VAL A 44 1.19 -9.61 8.07
N THR A 45 1.63 -10.87 8.00
CA THR A 45 2.85 -11.32 8.66
C THR A 45 4.06 -11.21 7.74
N ASP A 46 3.88 -11.46 6.44
CA ASP A 46 4.94 -11.42 5.43
C ASP A 46 4.43 -10.91 4.07
N ILE A 47 5.31 -10.20 3.34
CA ILE A 47 5.08 -9.73 1.97
C ILE A 47 6.31 -10.08 1.16
N ARG A 48 6.14 -10.97 0.17
CA ARG A 48 7.23 -11.45 -0.67
C ARG A 48 7.00 -11.12 -2.14
N PRO A 49 7.91 -10.40 -2.81
CA PRO A 49 7.81 -10.21 -4.25
C PRO A 49 7.97 -11.54 -4.98
N LEU A 50 7.14 -11.76 -6.01
CA LEU A 50 7.24 -12.91 -6.89
C LEU A 50 8.16 -12.59 -8.07
N ARG A 51 8.65 -13.64 -8.75
CA ARG A 51 9.44 -13.51 -10.00
C ARG A 51 8.59 -13.10 -11.21
N ILE A 52 7.32 -12.74 -10.99
CA ILE A 52 6.39 -12.26 -12.00
C ILE A 52 6.15 -10.79 -11.70
N ASP A 53 6.29 -9.95 -12.72
CA ASP A 53 6.27 -8.49 -12.57
C ASP A 53 5.09 -7.99 -11.74
N LYS A 54 5.43 -7.09 -10.81
CA LYS A 54 4.49 -6.37 -9.93
C LYS A 54 3.58 -7.27 -9.08
N ARG A 55 3.89 -8.56 -8.91
CA ARG A 55 3.11 -9.46 -8.06
C ARG A 55 3.81 -9.77 -6.75
N PHE A 56 3.00 -9.87 -5.71
CA PHE A 56 3.44 -10.14 -4.36
C PHE A 56 2.63 -11.29 -3.81
N GLU A 57 3.30 -12.15 -3.05
CA GLU A 57 2.62 -13.07 -2.17
C GLU A 57 2.55 -12.47 -0.78
N VAL A 58 1.35 -12.42 -0.23
CA VAL A 58 1.06 -11.83 1.08
C VAL A 58 0.58 -12.94 2.00
N THR A 59 1.32 -13.17 3.08
CA THR A 59 0.92 -14.11 4.13
C THR A 59 0.16 -13.35 5.20
N CYS A 60 -1.01 -13.87 5.58
CA CYS A 60 -1.90 -13.19 6.50
C CYS A 60 -2.51 -14.14 7.54
N ILE A 61 -2.78 -13.60 8.73
CA ILE A 61 -3.71 -14.21 9.68
C ILE A 61 -5.13 -13.83 9.28
N GLU A 62 -6.01 -14.81 9.06
CA GLU A 62 -7.34 -14.59 8.49
C GLU A 62 -8.28 -13.82 9.45
N TYR A 63 -8.27 -14.18 10.74
CA TYR A 63 -9.16 -13.62 11.76
C TYR A 63 -8.41 -12.93 12.90
N ARG A 64 -8.98 -11.84 13.44
CA ARG A 64 -8.43 -11.15 14.62
C ARG A 64 -8.39 -12.10 15.82
N GLY A 65 -7.22 -12.26 16.42
CA GLY A 65 -7.01 -13.19 17.55
C GLY A 65 -6.99 -14.67 17.17
N GLY A 66 -7.03 -15.00 15.87
CA GLY A 66 -6.87 -16.36 15.37
C GLY A 66 -5.42 -16.73 15.06
N SER A 67 -5.22 -17.97 14.62
CA SER A 67 -3.93 -18.49 14.14
C SER A 67 -3.99 -19.06 12.73
N GLY A 68 -5.14 -18.94 12.06
CA GLY A 68 -5.33 -19.40 10.69
C GLY A 68 -4.48 -18.58 9.72
N ILE A 69 -3.53 -19.23 9.06
CA ILE A 69 -2.63 -18.61 8.08
C ILE A 69 -3.19 -18.86 6.68
N VAL A 70 -3.32 -17.79 5.90
CA VAL A 70 -3.71 -17.81 4.49
C VAL A 70 -2.70 -17.02 3.67
N ARG A 71 -2.56 -17.40 2.39
CA ARG A 71 -1.69 -16.70 1.44
C ARG A 71 -2.52 -16.17 0.28
N TYR A 72 -2.25 -14.94 -0.10
CA TYR A 72 -2.87 -14.28 -1.26
C TYR A 72 -1.79 -13.86 -2.25
N ILE A 73 -2.11 -13.91 -3.53
CA ILE A 73 -1.36 -13.22 -4.56
C ILE A 73 -2.01 -11.87 -4.79
N PHE A 74 -1.23 -10.80 -4.65
CA PHE A 74 -1.63 -9.43 -4.92
C PHE A 74 -0.94 -8.93 -6.18
N ASN A 75 -1.72 -8.33 -7.09
CA ASN A 75 -1.22 -7.68 -8.29
C ASN A 75 -1.10 -6.16 -8.04
N GLY A 76 0.13 -5.67 -7.95
CA GLY A 76 0.42 -4.25 -7.74
C GLY A 76 0.14 -3.36 -8.96
N GLU A 77 -0.24 -3.92 -10.11
CA GLU A 77 -0.64 -3.14 -11.28
C GLU A 77 -2.11 -2.69 -11.26
N ASP A 78 -3.02 -3.60 -10.91
CA ASP A 78 -4.47 -3.36 -10.92
C ASP A 78 -5.12 -3.42 -9.52
N GLY A 79 -4.34 -3.77 -8.50
CA GLY A 79 -4.82 -3.88 -7.12
C GLY A 79 -5.65 -5.14 -6.83
N SER A 80 -5.71 -6.09 -7.76
CA SER A 80 -6.45 -7.34 -7.57
C SER A 80 -5.75 -8.31 -6.62
N ALA A 81 -6.55 -9.11 -5.90
CA ALA A 81 -6.06 -10.19 -5.06
C ALA A 81 -6.76 -11.52 -5.37
N PHE A 82 -6.07 -12.64 -5.15
CA PHE A 82 -6.66 -13.98 -5.23
C PHE A 82 -5.92 -14.97 -4.30
N PRO A 83 -6.56 -16.07 -3.87
CA PRO A 83 -5.89 -17.08 -3.04
C PRO A 83 -4.67 -17.65 -3.75
N ALA A 84 -3.55 -17.72 -3.05
CA ALA A 84 -2.42 -18.52 -3.50
C ALA A 84 -2.84 -19.99 -3.35
N GLY A 85 -2.90 -20.74 -4.45
CA GLY A 85 -3.31 -22.15 -4.42
C GLY A 85 -2.51 -22.96 -3.39
N ASN A 86 -3.18 -23.93 -2.75
CA ASN A 86 -2.57 -24.84 -1.78
C ASN A 86 -1.44 -25.67 -2.39
#